data_AF-A0AAE0AZG6-F1
#
_entry.id   AF-A0AAE0AZG6-F1
#
_cell.length_a   1.000
_cell.length_b   1.000
_cell.length_c   1.000
_cell.angle_alpha   90.00
_cell.angle_beta   90.00
_cell.angle_gamma   90.00
#
_symmetry.space_group_name_H-M   'P 1'
#
loop_
_entity.id
_entity.type
_entity.pdbx_description
1 polymer ?
#
loop_
_entity_poly.entity_id
_entity_poly.type
_entity_poly.pdbx_seq_one_letter_code
_entity_poly.pdbx_strand_id
1 'polypeptide(L)'
;MVKTDVMMSLIATESTSIWSTTQRDCHRLATTLAIILSRRRAVSSSIRSKSIFLDNNYPNYSWLLPGWLVEERHMDTGRIYKYFYDPAGSLYYSRAQVLNAWDQSGLVILDDD
;
A
#
# COMPACT_ATOMS: atom_id res chain seq x y z
N MET A 1 -24.72 39.18 17.95
CA MET A 1 -23.32 39.20 17.47
C MET A 1 -23.01 37.81 16.95
N VAL A 2 -23.03 37.71 15.63
CA VAL A 2 -22.82 36.52 14.80
C VAL A 2 -21.42 35.97 15.05
N LYS A 3 -21.26 34.74 15.56
CA LYS A 3 -19.97 34.02 15.56
C LYS A 3 -20.02 32.53 15.95
N THR A 4 -21.05 31.80 15.55
CA THR A 4 -21.09 30.34 15.77
C THR A 4 -21.37 29.52 14.50
N ASP A 5 -21.88 30.12 13.44
CA ASP A 5 -22.23 29.37 12.22
C ASP A 5 -21.06 29.10 11.26
N VAL A 6 -19.91 29.75 11.46
CA VAL A 6 -18.73 29.54 10.59
C VAL A 6 -17.82 28.42 11.10
N MET A 7 -17.87 28.07 12.39
CA MET A 7 -16.96 27.06 12.95
C MET A 7 -17.50 25.63 12.81
N MET A 8 -18.81 25.45 12.61
CA MET A 8 -19.43 24.13 12.45
C MET A 8 -19.37 23.58 11.01
N SER A 9 -19.06 24.41 10.01
CA SER A 9 -19.02 23.96 8.61
C SER A 9 -17.67 23.37 8.17
N LEU A 10 -16.55 23.75 8.80
CA LEU A 10 -15.22 23.24 8.45
C LEU A 10 -15.00 21.78 8.94
N ILE A 11 -15.57 21.41 10.08
CA ILE A 11 -15.34 20.08 10.70
C ILE A 11 -16.14 18.97 10.01
N ALA A 12 -17.28 19.33 9.39
CA ALA A 12 -18.12 18.39 8.65
C ALA A 12 -17.50 18.01 7.30
N THR A 13 -16.76 18.92 6.66
CA THR A 13 -16.11 18.63 5.37
C THR A 13 -14.87 17.74 5.54
N GLU A 14 -14.08 17.97 6.58
CA GLU A 14 -12.88 17.17 6.88
C GLU A 14 -13.21 15.75 7.36
N SER A 15 -14.22 15.60 8.22
CA SER A 15 -14.62 14.28 8.72
C SER A 15 -15.10 13.37 7.58
N THR A 16 -15.94 13.88 6.68
CA THR A 16 -16.42 13.11 5.52
C THR A 16 -15.28 12.74 4.56
N SER A 17 -14.27 13.61 4.44
CA SER A 17 -13.07 13.37 3.64
C SER A 17 -12.19 12.24 4.23
N ILE A 18 -11.98 12.22 5.55
CA ILE A 18 -11.15 11.21 6.23
C ILE A 18 -11.80 9.82 6.17
N TRP A 19 -13.11 9.71 6.44
CA TRP A 19 -13.82 8.43 6.33
C TRP A 19 -13.90 7.93 4.87
N SER A 20 -14.07 8.83 3.89
CA SER A 20 -14.09 8.45 2.47
C SER A 20 -12.72 8.09 1.90
N THR A 21 -11.63 8.65 2.45
CA THR A 21 -10.25 8.31 2.11
C THR A 21 -9.88 6.96 2.70
N THR A 22 -10.15 6.76 3.99
CA THR A 22 -9.99 5.47 4.67
C THR A 22 -10.77 4.35 3.98
N GLN A 23 -12.01 4.60 3.56
CA GLN A 23 -12.84 3.60 2.86
C GLN A 23 -12.34 3.29 1.44
N ARG A 24 -11.82 4.29 0.71
CA ARG A 24 -11.21 4.09 -0.62
C ARG A 24 -9.87 3.36 -0.54
N ASP A 25 -9.05 3.69 0.45
CA ASP A 25 -7.74 3.06 0.65
C ASP A 25 -7.91 1.59 1.07
N CYS A 26 -8.82 1.30 2.00
CA CYS A 26 -9.19 -0.07 2.34
C CYS A 26 -9.69 -0.88 1.13
N HIS A 27 -10.49 -0.28 0.24
CA HIS A 27 -11.00 -0.97 -0.96
C HIS A 27 -9.89 -1.30 -1.97
N ARG A 28 -8.96 -0.37 -2.19
CA ARG A 28 -7.82 -0.57 -3.10
C ARG A 28 -6.90 -1.68 -2.61
N LEU A 29 -6.55 -1.66 -1.32
CA LEU A 29 -5.68 -2.67 -0.70
C LEU A 29 -6.32 -4.07 -0.71
N ALA A 30 -7.61 -4.16 -0.37
CA ALA A 30 -8.35 -5.41 -0.42
C ALA A 30 -8.38 -6.01 -1.84
N THR A 31 -8.49 -5.16 -2.86
CA THR A 31 -8.50 -5.58 -4.26
C THR A 31 -7.14 -6.15 -4.69
N THR A 32 -6.05 -5.42 -4.42
CA THR A 32 -4.69 -5.90 -4.74
C THR A 32 -4.37 -7.20 -4.00
N LEU A 33 -4.71 -7.30 -2.70
CA LEU A 33 -4.55 -8.54 -1.93
C LEU A 33 -5.36 -9.70 -2.52
N ALA A 34 -6.62 -9.48 -2.89
CA ALA A 34 -7.45 -10.53 -3.49
C ALA A 34 -6.87 -11.03 -4.82
N ILE A 35 -6.31 -10.13 -5.65
CA ILE A 35 -5.63 -10.50 -6.89
C ILE A 35 -4.38 -11.35 -6.58
N ILE A 36 -3.55 -10.92 -5.64
CA ILE A 36 -2.33 -11.67 -5.27
C ILE A 36 -2.69 -13.06 -4.72
N LEU A 37 -3.68 -13.13 -3.82
CA LEU A 37 -4.10 -14.36 -3.19
C LEU A 37 -4.78 -15.32 -4.17
N SER A 38 -5.59 -14.82 -5.12
CA SER A 38 -6.22 -15.67 -6.15
C SER A 38 -5.22 -16.27 -7.14
N ARG A 39 -4.10 -15.57 -7.42
CA ARG A 39 -3.02 -16.06 -8.28
C ARG A 39 -2.11 -17.07 -7.60
N ARG A 40 -2.11 -17.12 -6.27
CA ARG A 40 -1.41 -18.18 -5.55
C ARG A 40 -2.15 -19.49 -5.77
N ARG A 41 -1.54 -20.40 -6.54
CA ARG A 41 -1.78 -21.84 -6.34
C ARG A 41 -1.67 -22.09 -4.85
N ALA A 42 -2.52 -22.92 -4.27
CA ALA A 42 -2.45 -23.32 -2.86
C ALA A 42 -1.11 -24.01 -2.57
N VAL A 43 -0.05 -23.23 -2.49
CA VAL A 43 1.26 -23.61 -2.01
C VAL A 43 1.04 -23.62 -0.51
N SER A 44 0.90 -24.84 0.02
CA SER A 44 0.92 -25.14 1.44
C SER A 44 1.83 -24.12 2.12
N SER A 45 1.27 -23.32 3.03
CA SER A 45 2.03 -22.39 3.85
C SER A 45 3.15 -23.20 4.49
N SER A 46 4.34 -23.14 3.91
CA SER A 46 5.43 -23.94 4.44
C SER A 46 5.65 -23.40 5.85
N ILE A 47 5.63 -24.28 6.85
CA ILE A 47 5.80 -23.93 8.27
C ILE A 47 7.04 -23.03 8.47
N ARG A 48 8.00 -23.09 7.53
CA ARG A 48 9.28 -22.38 7.54
C ARG A 48 9.23 -20.91 7.13
N SER A 49 8.10 -20.38 6.67
CA SER A 49 8.02 -18.99 6.20
C SER A 49 6.72 -18.30 6.60
N LYS A 50 6.82 -17.18 7.33
CA LYS A 50 5.69 -16.30 7.66
C LYS A 50 5.65 -15.14 6.67
N SER A 51 4.51 -14.94 6.00
CA SER A 51 4.31 -13.81 5.09
C SER A 51 3.46 -12.73 5.75
N ILE A 52 3.88 -11.48 5.64
CA ILE A 52 3.12 -10.30 6.11
C ILE A 52 2.97 -9.35 4.93
N PHE A 53 1.77 -8.84 4.71
CA PHE A 53 1.50 -7.83 3.70
C PHE A 53 1.38 -6.45 4.35
N LEU A 54 2.09 -5.46 3.79
CA LEU A 54 2.22 -4.10 4.28
C LEU A 54 1.98 -3.13 3.13
N ASP A 55 1.53 -1.92 3.43
CA ASP A 55 1.25 -0.86 2.47
C ASP A 55 2.11 0.39 2.74
N ASN A 56 1.78 1.50 2.08
CA ASN A 56 2.46 2.78 2.23
C ASN A 56 2.18 3.53 3.54
N ASN A 57 1.29 3.01 4.41
CA ASN A 57 1.07 3.60 5.73
C ASN A 57 2.16 3.19 6.74
N TYR A 58 2.98 2.21 6.40
CA TYR A 58 4.11 1.80 7.21
C TYR A 58 5.33 2.69 6.93
N PRO A 59 6.04 3.20 7.96
CA PRO A 59 7.16 4.14 7.77
C PRO A 59 8.26 3.66 6.82
N ASN A 60 8.55 2.35 6.81
CA ASN A 60 9.57 1.76 5.93
C ASN A 60 9.14 1.67 4.45
N TYR A 61 7.87 1.91 4.19
CA TYR A 61 7.20 1.72 2.91
C TYR A 61 6.42 2.97 2.46
N SER A 62 6.57 4.10 3.16
CA SER A 62 5.92 5.37 2.82
C SER A 62 6.27 5.91 1.45
N TRP A 63 7.40 5.48 0.88
CA TRP A 63 7.81 5.80 -0.49
C TRP A 63 6.95 5.08 -1.55
N LEU A 64 6.13 4.09 -1.19
CA LEU A 64 5.23 3.42 -2.12
C LEU A 64 4.00 4.27 -2.44
N LEU A 65 3.58 4.21 -3.71
CA LEU A 65 2.32 4.83 -4.11
C LEU A 65 1.11 4.10 -3.50
N PRO A 66 0.00 4.80 -3.21
CA PRO A 66 -1.21 4.18 -2.70
C PRO A 66 -1.70 3.02 -3.58
N GLY A 67 -2.06 1.90 -2.94
CA GLY A 67 -2.52 0.67 -3.60
C GLY A 67 -1.41 -0.32 -3.96
N TRP A 68 -0.15 0.07 -3.86
CA TRP A 68 0.98 -0.86 -3.86
C TRP A 68 1.07 -1.61 -2.53
N LEU A 69 1.59 -2.83 -2.59
CA LEU A 69 1.79 -3.68 -1.42
C LEU A 69 3.21 -4.23 -1.37
N VAL A 70 3.68 -4.50 -0.15
CA VAL A 70 4.89 -5.26 0.13
C VAL A 70 4.51 -6.54 0.84
N GLU A 71 4.99 -7.66 0.35
CA GLU A 71 5.05 -8.89 1.09
C GLU A 71 6.45 -9.05 1.70
N GLU A 72 6.52 -9.10 3.02
CA GLU A 72 7.69 -9.57 3.74
C GLU A 72 7.55 -11.06 4.04
N ARG A 73 8.45 -11.88 3.50
CA ARG A 73 8.60 -13.29 3.88
C ARG A 73 9.72 -13.43 4.89
N HIS A 74 9.33 -13.70 6.12
CA HIS A 74 10.21 -13.99 7.25
C HIS A 74 10.50 -15.48 7.28
N MET A 75 11.75 -15.84 7.02
CA MET A 75 12.23 -17.22 7.12
C MET A 75 12.63 -17.56 8.55
N ASP A 76 12.59 -18.83 8.90
CA ASP A 76 13.15 -19.38 10.15
C ASP A 76 14.63 -19.00 10.38
N THR A 77 15.40 -18.86 9.29
CA THR A 77 16.80 -18.39 9.31
C THR A 77 16.97 -16.92 9.73
N GLY A 78 15.89 -16.16 9.92
CA GLY A 78 15.92 -14.72 10.18
C GLY A 78 16.09 -13.86 8.93
N ARG A 79 16.24 -14.47 7.75
CA ARG A 79 16.24 -13.74 6.47
C ARG A 79 14.84 -13.22 6.16
N ILE A 80 14.77 -11.96 5.71
CA ILE A 80 13.53 -11.33 5.26
C ILE A 80 13.67 -11.07 3.76
N TYR A 81 12.78 -11.69 2.98
CA TYR A 81 12.65 -11.40 1.55
C TYR A 81 11.48 -10.44 1.34
N LYS A 82 11.68 -9.43 0.49
CA LYS A 82 10.67 -8.43 0.16
C LYS A 82 10.21 -8.59 -1.28
N TYR A 83 8.91 -8.59 -1.48
CA TYR A 83 8.27 -8.64 -2.78
C TYR A 83 7.28 -7.49 -2.88
N PHE A 84 7.33 -6.73 -3.96
CA PHE A 84 6.48 -5.57 -4.17
C PHE A 84 5.43 -5.91 -5.22
N TYR A 85 4.22 -5.41 -5.03
CA TYR A 85 3.11 -5.65 -5.95
C TYR A 85 2.46 -4.33 -6.32
N ASP A 86 2.25 -4.14 -7.62
CA ASP A 86 1.42 -3.04 -8.12
C ASP A 86 -0.08 -3.33 -7.90
N PRO A 87 -0.97 -2.34 -8.09
CA PRO A 87 -2.41 -2.55 -7.95
C PRO A 87 -3.02 -3.60 -8.90
N ALA A 88 -2.34 -3.94 -10.00
CA ALA A 88 -2.75 -5.01 -10.92
C ALA A 88 -2.20 -6.39 -10.49
N GLY A 89 -1.45 -6.45 -9.38
CA GLY A 89 -0.83 -7.63 -8.81
C GLY A 89 0.43 -8.09 -9.53
N SER A 90 1.07 -7.25 -10.36
CA SER A 90 2.37 -7.57 -10.97
C SER A 90 3.47 -7.53 -9.91
N LEU A 91 4.40 -8.47 -9.98
CA LEU A 91 5.41 -8.70 -8.96
C LEU A 91 6.76 -8.05 -9.32
N TYR A 92 7.37 -7.39 -8.34
CA TYR A 92 8.70 -6.79 -8.41
C TYR A 92 9.55 -7.23 -7.21
N TYR A 93 10.85 -7.40 -7.41
CA TYR A 93 11.77 -7.99 -6.43
C TYR A 93 12.66 -6.97 -5.72
N SER A 94 12.63 -5.71 -6.14
CA SER A 94 13.46 -4.66 -5.56
C SER A 94 12.83 -3.29 -5.72
N ARG A 95 13.24 -2.33 -4.88
CA ARG A 95 12.88 -0.92 -5.01
C ARG A 95 13.24 -0.37 -6.39
N ALA A 96 14.43 -0.68 -6.91
CA ALA A 96 14.86 -0.22 -8.23
C ALA A 96 13.90 -0.66 -9.35
N GLN A 97 13.38 -1.89 -9.29
CA GLN A 97 12.38 -2.37 -10.26
C GLN A 97 11.05 -1.62 -10.14
N VAL A 98 10.61 -1.30 -8.93
CA VAL A 98 9.40 -0.48 -8.69
C VAL A 98 9.56 0.91 -9.29
N LEU A 99 10.68 1.58 -8.98
CA LEU A 99 10.97 2.92 -9.50
C LEU A 99 11.06 2.93 -11.03
N ASN A 100 11.72 1.93 -11.62
CA ASN A 100 11.79 1.79 -13.07
C ASN A 100 10.40 1.57 -13.70
N ALA A 101 9.50 0.82 -13.04
CA ALA A 101 8.14 0.64 -13.54
C ALA A 101 7.33 1.94 -13.51
N TRP A 102 7.52 2.77 -12.48
CA TRP A 102 6.90 4.09 -12.41
C TRP A 102 7.42 5.03 -13.48
N ASP A 103 8.73 5.07 -13.70
CA ASP A 103 9.36 5.85 -14.76
C ASP A 103 8.81 5.46 -16.15
N GLN A 104 8.74 4.16 -16.43
CA GLN A 104 8.15 3.64 -17.67
C GLN A 104 6.66 3.96 -17.84
N SER A 105 5.94 4.18 -16.73
CA SER A 105 4.54 4.59 -16.74
C SER A 105 4.32 6.11 -16.86
N GLY A 106 5.40 6.89 -16.92
CA GLY A 106 5.37 8.35 -16.99
C GLY A 106 5.12 9.02 -15.64
N LEU A 107 5.39 8.32 -14.54
CA LEU A 107 5.20 8.84 -13.19
C LEU A 107 6.53 9.42 -12.66
N VAL A 108 6.54 10.74 -12.46
CA VAL A 108 7.71 11.48 -11.98
C VAL A 108 7.68 11.54 -10.45
N ILE A 109 8.76 11.12 -9.81
CA ILE A 109 8.95 11.28 -8.36
C ILE A 109 9.59 12.64 -8.12
N LEU A 110 8.92 13.49 -7.36
CA LEU A 110 9.51 14.71 -6.85
C LEU A 110 10.12 14.38 -5.48
N ASP A 111 11.44 14.40 -5.39
CA ASP A 111 12.13 14.40 -4.11
C ASP A 111 12.13 15.86 -3.61
N ASP A 112 11.54 16.10 -2.43
CA ASP A 112 11.68 17.37 -1.72
C ASP A 112 13.01 17.33 -0.94
N ASP A 113 14.01 18.10 -1.41
CA ASP A 113 15.34 18.25 -0.81
C ASP A 113 15.34 18.89 0.59
#